data_AF-A0A948XL62-F1
#
_entry.id   AF-A0A948XL62-F1
#
_cell.length_a   1.000
_cell.length_b   1.000
_cell.length_c   1.000
_cell.angle_alpha   90.00
_cell.angle_beta   90.00
_cell.angle_gamma   90.00
#
_symmetry.space_group_name_H-M   'P 1'
#
loop_
_entity.id
_entity.type
_entity.pdbx_description
1 polymer ?
#
loop_
_entity_poly.entity_id
_entity_poly.type
_entity_poly.pdbx_seq_one_letter_code
_entity_poly.pdbx_strand_id
1 'polypeptide(L)'
;DGTKFHEILARYQEMNQLVAYIRVKLRGENLKTFETILTDLYLEKVKLDKGLYVSFMALLYYISELFGTITEKYYRPHNNYGALLKMLSFSGNKAVFVNFNYDLLLEKSLGKSEITTVDELISGELPVIKIHGGYNWYWRRIVNAWGDEKKNSYQLSLNFAEGLFQSNQDKSKWELVLPKSKTPWRMPAYGRDFMSAYSYHPSLALPITGKNNYVCPEQHILYLKQLLGSIDRIIIIGWKLGDPFLKDLIVEELNKRNVSIAFVGHSKAQNIVNELDEKLKTNIKLIDDKGFSNFLSSDEGERFIYDEKV
;
A
#
# COMPACT_ATOMS: atom_id res chain seq x y z
N ASP A 1 -9.69 -12.48 17.15
CA ASP A 1 -10.05 -11.08 17.51
C ASP A 1 -10.92 -10.43 16.42
N GLY A 2 -11.96 -11.13 15.93
CA GLY A 2 -12.82 -10.58 14.86
C GLY A 2 -13.77 -9.48 15.35
N THR A 3 -14.03 -9.43 16.65
CA THR A 3 -14.87 -8.43 17.33
C THR A 3 -14.34 -7.01 17.11
N LYS A 4 -13.02 -6.79 17.20
CA LYS A 4 -12.44 -5.46 17.01
C LYS A 4 -12.55 -4.92 15.58
N PHE A 5 -12.59 -5.78 14.57
CA PHE A 5 -12.77 -5.31 13.19
C PHE A 5 -14.21 -4.85 12.92
N HIS A 6 -15.20 -5.50 13.54
CA HIS A 6 -16.59 -5.07 13.47
C HIS A 6 -16.79 -3.74 14.20
N GLU A 7 -16.09 -3.51 15.31
CA GLU A 7 -16.10 -2.22 16.02
C GLU A 7 -15.54 -1.08 15.19
N ILE A 8 -14.46 -1.30 14.43
CA ILE A 8 -13.93 -0.29 13.50
C ILE A 8 -14.95 -0.03 12.39
N LEU A 9 -15.48 -1.09 11.78
CA LEU A 9 -16.46 -0.96 10.69
C LEU A 9 -17.71 -0.19 11.11
N ALA A 10 -18.19 -0.40 12.35
CA ALA A 10 -19.37 0.29 12.88
C ALA A 10 -19.23 1.83 12.96
N ARG A 11 -18.00 2.36 12.90
CA ARG A 11 -17.72 3.81 12.88
C ARG A 11 -17.93 4.44 11.50
N TYR A 12 -17.94 3.63 10.45
CA TYR A 12 -18.03 4.06 9.05
C TYR A 12 -19.36 3.63 8.44
N GLN A 13 -20.45 4.22 8.94
CA GLN A 13 -21.83 3.82 8.60
C GLN A 13 -22.13 3.98 7.11
N GLU A 14 -21.47 4.91 6.45
CA GLU A 14 -21.54 5.17 5.01
C GLU A 14 -21.09 3.97 4.18
N MET A 15 -20.35 3.02 4.76
CA MET A 15 -19.96 1.77 4.10
C MET A 15 -21.03 0.68 4.17
N ASN A 16 -22.10 0.82 4.96
CA ASN A 16 -23.03 -0.28 5.25
C ASN A 16 -23.61 -0.92 3.99
N GLN A 17 -24.04 -0.08 3.02
CA GLN A 17 -24.58 -0.56 1.74
C GLN A 17 -23.51 -1.26 0.90
N LEU A 18 -22.31 -0.67 0.82
CA LEU A 18 -21.17 -1.23 0.11
C LEU A 18 -20.78 -2.61 0.68
N VAL A 19 -20.71 -2.74 2.01
CA VAL A 19 -20.39 -4.00 2.69
C VAL A 19 -21.47 -5.05 2.46
N ALA A 20 -22.75 -4.68 2.56
CA ALA A 20 -23.86 -5.59 2.29
C ALA A 20 -23.78 -6.13 0.85
N TYR A 21 -23.53 -5.25 -0.13
CA TYR A 21 -23.35 -5.62 -1.52
C TYR A 21 -22.17 -6.58 -1.72
N ILE A 22 -21.00 -6.25 -1.17
CA ILE A 22 -19.79 -7.07 -1.26
C ILE A 22 -20.03 -8.47 -0.67
N ARG A 23 -20.68 -8.55 0.50
CA ARG A 23 -20.99 -9.84 1.15
C ARG A 23 -21.89 -10.72 0.28
N VAL A 24 -22.89 -10.14 -0.39
CA VAL A 24 -23.76 -10.90 -1.32
C VAL A 24 -22.94 -11.41 -2.51
N LYS A 25 -22.10 -10.56 -3.11
CA LYS A 25 -21.29 -10.95 -4.28
C LYS A 25 -20.20 -11.98 -3.97
N LEU A 26 -19.60 -11.92 -2.78
CA LEU A 26 -18.62 -12.92 -2.33
C LEU A 26 -19.24 -14.30 -2.04
N ARG A 27 -20.57 -14.41 -1.91
CA ARG A 27 -21.28 -15.68 -1.63
C ARG A 27 -21.99 -16.26 -2.86
N GLY A 28 -21.96 -15.57 -4.00
CA GLY A 28 -22.63 -16.00 -5.22
C GLY A 28 -21.91 -17.14 -5.95
N GLU A 29 -22.60 -17.78 -6.89
CA GLU A 29 -22.07 -18.91 -7.69
C GLU A 29 -20.87 -18.50 -8.57
N ASN A 30 -20.84 -17.25 -9.04
CA ASN A 30 -19.69 -16.65 -9.73
C ASN A 30 -18.82 -15.89 -8.72
N LEU A 31 -17.93 -16.61 -8.03
CA LEU A 31 -17.02 -16.05 -7.04
C LEU A 31 -16.05 -15.04 -7.67
N LYS A 32 -16.39 -13.75 -7.57
CA LYS A 32 -15.48 -12.64 -7.84
C LYS A 32 -14.58 -12.40 -6.63
N THR A 33 -13.34 -11.94 -6.85
CA THR A 33 -12.50 -11.50 -5.73
C THR A 33 -13.02 -10.16 -5.19
N PHE A 34 -12.59 -9.80 -3.98
CA PHE A 34 -12.92 -8.52 -3.37
C PHE A 34 -12.52 -7.34 -4.26
N GLU A 35 -11.32 -7.40 -4.83
CA GLU A 35 -10.77 -6.37 -5.72
C GLU A 35 -11.58 -6.27 -7.02
N THR A 36 -11.98 -7.39 -7.63
CA THR A 36 -12.85 -7.37 -8.81
C THR A 36 -14.18 -6.70 -8.50
N ILE A 37 -14.81 -7.03 -7.36
CA ILE A 37 -16.10 -6.43 -6.98
C ILE A 37 -15.97 -4.92 -6.81
N LEU A 38 -14.94 -4.45 -6.11
CA LEU A 38 -14.69 -3.02 -5.92
C LEU A 38 -14.37 -2.32 -7.24
N THR A 39 -13.64 -2.98 -8.13
CA THR A 39 -13.29 -2.44 -9.45
C THR A 39 -14.54 -2.22 -10.29
N ASP A 40 -15.42 -3.20 -10.37
CA ASP A 40 -16.68 -3.09 -11.12
C ASP A 40 -17.54 -1.95 -10.57
N LEU A 41 -17.66 -1.87 -9.24
CA LEU A 41 -18.39 -0.77 -8.59
C LEU A 41 -17.77 0.60 -8.90
N TYR A 42 -16.44 0.71 -8.79
CA TYR A 42 -15.73 1.97 -8.97
C TYR A 42 -15.69 2.44 -10.42
N LEU A 43 -15.53 1.52 -11.39
CA LEU A 43 -15.41 1.91 -12.80
C LEU A 43 -16.77 2.08 -13.48
N GLU A 44 -17.75 1.26 -13.11
CA GLU A 44 -19.03 1.21 -13.82
C GLU A 44 -20.16 1.93 -13.07
N LYS A 45 -20.17 1.85 -11.72
CA LYS A 45 -21.36 2.25 -10.94
C LYS A 45 -21.25 3.63 -10.31
N VAL A 46 -20.07 4.12 -9.94
CA VAL A 46 -19.92 5.48 -9.35
C VAL A 46 -20.40 6.61 -10.28
N LYS A 47 -20.41 6.38 -11.60
CA LYS A 47 -20.95 7.32 -12.59
C LYS A 47 -22.47 7.45 -12.53
N LEU A 48 -23.15 6.40 -12.06
CA LEU A 48 -24.61 6.30 -11.98
C LEU A 48 -25.11 6.65 -10.57
N ASP A 49 -24.34 6.28 -9.55
CA ASP A 49 -24.64 6.57 -8.15
C ASP A 49 -23.46 7.28 -7.49
N LYS A 50 -23.60 8.61 -7.37
CA LYS A 50 -22.59 9.46 -6.72
C LYS A 50 -22.44 9.17 -5.22
N GLY A 51 -23.44 8.55 -4.58
CA GLY A 51 -23.36 8.10 -3.19
C GLY A 51 -22.26 7.04 -2.98
N LEU A 52 -21.86 6.33 -4.03
CA LEU A 52 -20.73 5.41 -3.96
C LEU A 52 -19.40 6.13 -3.70
N TYR A 53 -19.21 7.39 -4.12
CA TYR A 53 -18.00 8.14 -3.75
C TYR A 53 -17.89 8.30 -2.23
N VAL A 54 -19.01 8.57 -1.55
CA VAL A 54 -19.07 8.66 -0.08
C VAL A 54 -18.69 7.30 0.54
N SER A 55 -19.22 6.20 -0.01
CA SER A 55 -18.89 4.84 0.45
C SER A 55 -17.41 4.50 0.27
N PHE A 56 -16.81 4.86 -0.87
CA PHE A 56 -15.39 4.63 -1.15
C PHE A 56 -14.48 5.52 -0.30
N MET A 57 -14.89 6.75 -0.02
CA MET A 57 -14.17 7.62 0.92
C MET A 57 -14.17 7.00 2.32
N ALA A 58 -15.34 6.53 2.77
CA ALA A 58 -15.45 5.82 4.05
C ALA A 58 -14.60 4.53 4.08
N LEU A 59 -14.53 3.79 2.97
CA LEU A 59 -13.64 2.63 2.82
C LEU A 59 -12.17 3.00 3.03
N LEU A 60 -11.68 4.11 2.46
CA LEU A 60 -10.29 4.54 2.65
C LEU A 60 -9.97 4.85 4.12
N TYR A 61 -10.89 5.52 4.82
CA TYR A 61 -10.75 5.77 6.25
C TYR A 61 -10.78 4.49 7.09
N TYR A 62 -11.70 3.57 6.77
CA TYR A 62 -11.75 2.26 7.40
C TYR A 62 -10.45 1.47 7.21
N ILE A 63 -9.91 1.41 5.98
CA ILE A 63 -8.64 0.73 5.68
C ILE A 63 -7.51 1.39 6.48
N SER A 64 -7.42 2.71 6.49
CA SER A 64 -6.43 3.46 7.26
C SER A 64 -6.49 3.11 8.77
N GLU A 65 -7.67 3.10 9.39
CA GLU A 65 -7.79 2.74 10.80
C GLU A 65 -7.56 1.26 11.07
N LEU A 66 -7.98 0.38 10.17
CA LEU A 66 -7.76 -1.06 10.25
C LEU A 66 -6.26 -1.38 10.25
N PHE A 67 -5.51 -0.87 9.27
CA PHE A 67 -4.09 -1.14 9.16
C PHE A 67 -3.25 -0.39 10.21
N GLY A 68 -3.73 0.76 10.69
CA GLY A 68 -3.17 1.39 11.89
C GLY A 68 -3.35 0.50 13.13
N THR A 69 -4.55 -0.06 13.31
CA THR A 69 -4.81 -1.01 14.40
C THR A 69 -3.96 -2.27 14.29
N ILE A 70 -3.77 -2.80 13.07
CA ILE A 70 -2.88 -3.95 12.81
C ILE A 70 -1.44 -3.60 13.22
N THR A 71 -0.93 -2.47 12.73
CA THR A 71 0.43 -2.00 13.01
C THR A 71 0.69 -1.83 14.51
N GLU A 72 -0.26 -1.28 15.26
CA GLU A 72 -0.05 -1.02 16.68
C GLU A 72 -0.22 -2.26 17.55
N LYS A 73 -1.16 -3.15 17.22
CA LYS A 73 -1.48 -4.30 18.08
C LYS A 73 -0.69 -5.57 17.76
N TYR A 74 -0.26 -5.73 16.51
CA TYR A 74 0.35 -6.98 16.05
C TYR A 74 1.83 -6.86 15.72
N TYR A 75 2.40 -5.65 15.78
CA TYR A 75 3.85 -5.52 15.68
C TYR A 75 4.55 -6.23 16.84
N ARG A 76 5.55 -7.04 16.49
CA ARG A 76 6.47 -7.69 17.42
C ARG A 76 7.90 -7.38 16.94
N PRO A 77 8.84 -7.00 17.82
CA PRO A 77 10.23 -6.76 17.42
C PRO A 77 10.88 -8.00 16.77
N HIS A 78 10.54 -9.18 17.28
CA HIS A 78 10.97 -10.47 16.74
C HIS A 78 9.97 -10.94 15.68
N ASN A 79 10.23 -10.58 14.43
CA ASN A 79 9.40 -10.95 13.28
C ASN A 79 10.29 -11.28 12.05
N ASN A 80 9.67 -11.74 10.97
CA ASN A 80 10.39 -12.10 9.74
C ASN A 80 11.13 -10.92 9.09
N TYR A 81 10.63 -9.69 9.18
CA TYR A 81 11.36 -8.51 8.72
C TYR A 81 12.64 -8.32 9.54
N GLY A 82 12.59 -8.42 10.87
CA GLY A 82 13.77 -8.34 11.73
C GLY A 82 14.84 -9.40 11.39
N ALA A 83 14.41 -10.63 11.10
CA ALA A 83 15.32 -11.69 10.65
C ALA A 83 15.94 -11.37 9.28
N LEU A 84 15.15 -10.93 8.30
CA LEU A 84 15.64 -10.50 6.98
C LEU A 84 16.66 -9.37 7.09
N LEU A 85 16.36 -8.35 7.91
CA LEU A 85 17.27 -7.21 8.12
C LEU A 85 18.60 -7.66 8.72
N LYS A 86 18.56 -8.63 9.63
CA LYS A 86 19.78 -9.22 10.21
C LYS A 86 20.61 -9.94 9.14
N MET A 87 19.98 -10.73 8.27
CA MET A 87 20.67 -11.40 7.15
C MET A 87 21.32 -10.39 6.20
N LEU A 88 20.61 -9.32 5.83
CA LEU A 88 21.15 -8.25 4.99
C LEU A 88 22.34 -7.53 5.66
N SER A 89 22.26 -7.29 6.97
CA SER A 89 23.37 -6.67 7.71
C SER A 89 24.64 -7.54 7.72
N PHE A 90 24.49 -8.87 7.76
CA PHE A 90 25.61 -9.80 7.72
C PHE A 90 26.21 -9.93 6.32
N SER A 91 25.40 -9.81 5.27
CA SER A 91 25.91 -9.93 3.89
C SER A 91 26.60 -8.66 3.42
N GLY A 92 26.37 -7.52 4.07
CA GLY A 92 26.88 -6.22 3.62
C GLY A 92 26.22 -5.73 2.32
N ASN A 93 25.20 -6.42 1.83
CA ASN A 93 24.48 -6.01 0.63
C ASN A 93 23.71 -4.72 0.88
N LYS A 94 23.65 -3.88 -0.14
CA LYS A 94 22.69 -2.77 -0.20
C LYS A 94 21.35 -3.31 -0.68
N ALA A 95 20.26 -2.87 -0.05
CA ALA A 95 18.92 -3.29 -0.43
C ALA A 95 17.96 -2.10 -0.41
N VAL A 96 16.97 -2.17 -1.31
CA VAL A 96 15.79 -1.30 -1.32
C VAL A 96 14.56 -2.17 -1.14
N PHE A 97 13.62 -1.71 -0.33
CA PHE A 97 12.34 -2.39 -0.13
C PHE A 97 11.26 -1.71 -0.96
N VAL A 98 10.51 -2.50 -1.74
CA VAL A 98 9.26 -2.07 -2.34
C VAL A 98 8.13 -2.76 -1.59
N ASN A 99 7.29 -1.98 -0.90
CA ASN A 99 6.25 -2.49 0.00
C ASN A 99 4.85 -2.07 -0.49
N PHE A 100 3.95 -3.04 -0.57
CA PHE A 100 2.55 -2.84 -0.96
C PHE A 100 1.60 -2.79 0.23
N ASN A 101 2.07 -3.24 1.40
CA ASN A 101 1.21 -3.31 2.58
C ASN A 101 0.93 -1.90 3.10
N TYR A 102 -0.32 -1.66 3.50
CA TYR A 102 -0.73 -0.40 4.11
C TYR A 102 -0.23 -0.25 5.55
N ASP A 103 0.06 -1.35 6.27
CA ASP A 103 0.66 -1.30 7.61
C ASP A 103 2.09 -0.74 7.60
N LEU A 104 2.64 -0.51 8.80
CA LEU A 104 4.02 -0.08 8.99
C LEU A 104 4.88 -1.16 9.69
N LEU A 105 4.58 -2.46 9.51
CA LEU A 105 5.32 -3.52 10.23
C LEU A 105 6.79 -3.61 9.77
N LEU A 106 7.05 -3.47 8.48
CA LEU A 106 8.41 -3.40 7.92
C LEU A 106 9.10 -2.12 8.40
N GLU A 107 8.45 -0.97 8.27
CA GLU A 107 8.98 0.34 8.62
C GLU A 107 9.31 0.43 10.11
N LYS A 108 8.47 -0.14 10.98
CA LYS A 108 8.79 -0.29 12.42
C LYS A 108 10.05 -1.14 12.64
N SER A 109 10.21 -2.23 11.90
CA SER A 109 11.40 -3.09 11.99
C SER A 109 12.68 -2.38 11.51
N LEU A 110 12.54 -1.41 10.60
CA LEU A 110 13.61 -0.54 10.11
C LEU A 110 13.86 0.70 10.99
N GLY A 111 13.09 0.92 12.07
CA GLY A 111 13.15 2.15 12.85
C GLY A 111 12.61 3.40 12.12
N LYS A 112 11.83 3.21 11.05
CA LYS A 112 11.26 4.25 10.18
C LYS A 112 9.80 4.57 10.48
N SER A 113 9.27 4.19 11.64
CA SER A 113 7.87 4.46 12.00
C SER A 113 7.59 5.87 12.51
N GLU A 114 8.64 6.61 12.86
CA GLU A 114 8.55 7.97 13.44
C GLU A 114 8.98 9.07 12.48
N ILE A 115 9.14 8.75 11.19
CA ILE A 115 9.45 9.71 10.15
C ILE A 115 8.40 10.83 10.08
N THR A 116 8.85 12.02 9.69
CA THR A 116 7.98 13.21 9.66
C THR A 116 7.46 13.55 8.26
N THR A 117 8.19 13.10 7.23
CA THR A 117 7.85 13.25 5.83
C THR A 117 7.91 11.90 5.11
N VAL A 118 7.17 11.77 4.02
CA VAL A 118 7.18 10.54 3.21
C VAL A 118 8.55 10.33 2.53
N ASP A 119 9.29 11.40 2.22
CA ASP A 119 10.60 11.33 1.56
C ASP A 119 11.72 10.78 2.43
N GLU A 120 11.57 10.83 3.76
CA GLU A 120 12.48 10.14 4.68
C GLU A 120 12.48 8.61 4.47
N LEU A 121 11.42 8.03 3.88
CA LEU A 121 11.38 6.59 3.60
C LEU A 121 12.46 6.15 2.60
N ILE A 122 12.74 6.96 1.58
CA ILE A 122 13.75 6.66 0.56
C ILE A 122 15.16 7.09 0.96
N SER A 123 15.32 7.66 2.16
CA SER A 123 16.61 8.06 2.72
C SER A 123 17.25 6.94 3.56
N GLY A 124 18.57 7.03 3.77
CA GLY A 124 19.34 6.08 4.60
C GLY A 124 19.79 4.81 3.86
N GLU A 125 20.32 3.84 4.62
CA GLU A 125 20.95 2.63 4.07
C GLU A 125 19.96 1.63 3.47
N LEU A 126 18.75 1.58 4.00
CA LEU A 126 17.67 0.69 3.57
C LEU A 126 16.43 1.51 3.16
N PRO A 127 16.42 2.08 1.94
CA PRO A 127 15.28 2.83 1.42
C PRO A 127 14.00 1.96 1.34
N VAL A 128 12.85 2.59 1.51
CA VAL A 128 11.53 1.96 1.39
C VAL A 128 10.67 2.77 0.43
N ILE A 129 10.08 2.09 -0.55
CA ILE A 129 9.11 2.67 -1.48
C ILE A 129 7.75 2.02 -1.22
N LYS A 130 6.78 2.80 -0.75
CA LYS A 130 5.41 2.33 -0.49
C LYS A 130 4.47 2.67 -1.63
N ILE A 131 4.35 1.79 -2.62
CA ILE A 131 3.60 2.05 -3.87
C ILE A 131 2.14 2.44 -3.60
N HIS A 132 1.48 1.77 -2.66
CA HIS A 132 0.07 1.97 -2.34
C HIS A 132 -0.20 2.94 -1.18
N GLY A 133 0.85 3.62 -0.70
CA GLY A 133 0.80 4.47 0.48
C GLY A 133 0.91 3.70 1.80
N GLY A 134 0.75 4.42 2.91
CA GLY A 134 0.73 3.86 4.26
C GLY A 134 -0.48 4.35 5.03
N TYR A 135 -0.93 3.58 6.03
CA TYR A 135 -2.14 3.91 6.78
C TYR A 135 -2.11 5.31 7.42
N ASN A 136 -0.90 5.82 7.68
CA ASN A 136 -0.63 7.13 8.27
C ASN A 136 -0.37 8.24 7.23
N TRP A 137 -0.54 7.97 5.93
CA TRP A 137 -0.35 8.98 4.88
C TRP A 137 -1.66 9.72 4.61
N TYR A 138 -1.59 11.04 4.52
CA TYR A 138 -2.76 11.87 4.24
C TYR A 138 -2.44 12.98 3.25
N TRP A 139 -3.39 13.23 2.36
CA TRP A 139 -3.46 14.51 1.67
C TRP A 139 -4.06 15.55 2.60
N ARG A 140 -3.30 16.59 2.90
CA ARG A 140 -3.76 17.79 3.58
C ARG A 140 -4.14 18.83 2.55
N ARG A 141 -5.33 19.43 2.72
CA ARG A 141 -5.75 20.60 1.95
C ARG A 141 -6.47 21.60 2.85
N ILE A 142 -6.54 22.85 2.38
CA ILE A 142 -7.32 23.91 3.01
C ILE A 142 -8.74 23.86 2.44
N VAL A 143 -9.76 23.83 3.30
CA VAL A 143 -11.17 23.92 2.93
C VAL A 143 -11.81 25.13 3.61
N ASN A 144 -12.86 25.69 3.00
CA ASN A 144 -13.74 26.63 3.68
C ASN A 144 -14.54 25.86 4.73
N ALA A 145 -14.47 26.31 5.99
CA ALA A 145 -15.07 25.64 7.13
C ALA A 145 -16.22 26.45 7.77
N TRP A 146 -16.66 27.55 7.13
CA TRP A 146 -17.81 28.32 7.61
C TRP A 146 -19.04 27.43 7.74
N GLY A 147 -19.61 27.36 8.95
CA GLY A 147 -20.77 26.52 9.28
C GLY A 147 -20.45 25.03 9.49
N ASP A 148 -19.19 24.65 9.33
CA ASP A 148 -18.67 23.28 9.46
C ASP A 148 -17.60 23.17 10.56
N GLU A 149 -17.54 24.14 11.49
CA GLU A 149 -16.45 24.27 12.46
C GLU A 149 -16.37 23.09 13.45
N LYS A 150 -17.48 22.37 13.62
CA LYS A 150 -17.57 21.17 14.48
C LYS A 150 -17.25 19.87 13.74
N LYS A 151 -17.10 19.91 12.41
CA LYS A 151 -16.84 18.71 11.62
C LYS A 151 -15.38 18.28 11.75
N ASN A 152 -15.17 16.98 11.88
CA ASN A 152 -13.84 16.38 11.80
C ASN A 152 -13.43 16.19 10.32
N SER A 153 -12.17 15.78 10.12
CA SER A 153 -11.63 15.53 8.76
C SER A 153 -12.46 14.52 7.99
N TYR A 154 -12.92 13.46 8.64
CA TYR A 154 -13.76 12.43 8.03
C TYR A 154 -15.06 13.02 7.45
N GLN A 155 -15.82 13.74 8.28
CA GLN A 155 -17.08 14.36 7.87
C GLN A 155 -16.87 15.39 6.76
N LEU A 156 -15.77 16.14 6.78
CA LEU A 156 -15.42 17.04 5.69
C LEU A 156 -15.10 16.26 4.41
N SER A 157 -14.29 15.20 4.47
CA SER A 157 -13.96 14.36 3.32
C SER A 157 -15.20 13.78 2.65
N LEU A 158 -16.19 13.32 3.43
CA LEU A 158 -17.45 12.79 2.90
C LEU A 158 -18.21 13.83 2.08
N ASN A 159 -18.30 15.09 2.55
CA ASN A 159 -19.00 16.16 1.83
C ASN A 159 -18.36 16.49 0.48
N PHE A 160 -17.07 16.18 0.32
CA PHE A 160 -16.32 16.45 -0.90
C PHE A 160 -15.89 15.17 -1.65
N ALA A 161 -16.45 14.01 -1.30
CA ALA A 161 -15.97 12.72 -1.78
C ALA A 161 -15.95 12.65 -3.32
N GLU A 162 -17.02 13.08 -3.99
CA GLU A 162 -17.07 13.11 -5.45
C GLU A 162 -15.90 13.90 -6.05
N GLY A 163 -15.67 15.12 -5.55
CA GLY A 163 -14.59 15.97 -6.03
C GLY A 163 -13.20 15.40 -5.74
N LEU A 164 -13.03 14.72 -4.60
CA LEU A 164 -11.75 14.11 -4.22
C LEU A 164 -11.35 12.93 -5.12
N PHE A 165 -12.32 12.16 -5.61
CA PHE A 165 -12.08 11.04 -6.52
C PHE A 165 -11.95 11.46 -7.98
N GLN A 166 -12.51 12.60 -8.36
CA GLN A 166 -12.40 13.11 -9.73
C GLN A 166 -11.03 13.76 -9.96
N SER A 167 -10.34 13.35 -11.03
CA SER A 167 -8.98 13.77 -11.40
C SER A 167 -8.82 15.26 -11.72
N ASN A 168 -9.92 16.02 -11.78
CA ASN A 168 -9.92 17.41 -12.21
C ASN A 168 -9.68 18.41 -11.07
N GLN A 169 -9.47 17.94 -9.83
CA GLN A 169 -9.06 18.84 -8.77
C GLN A 169 -7.60 19.24 -8.93
N ASP A 170 -7.36 20.53 -8.84
CA ASP A 170 -6.04 21.11 -8.73
C ASP A 170 -5.36 20.61 -7.45
N LYS A 171 -4.56 19.55 -7.60
CA LYS A 171 -3.77 18.96 -6.52
C LYS A 171 -2.52 19.79 -6.18
N SER A 172 -2.23 20.89 -6.88
CA SER A 172 -1.08 21.75 -6.57
C SER A 172 -1.13 22.35 -5.15
N LYS A 173 -2.34 22.41 -4.57
CA LYS A 173 -2.59 22.90 -3.19
C LYS A 173 -2.67 21.78 -2.15
N TRP A 174 -2.44 20.54 -2.55
CA TRP A 174 -2.49 19.39 -1.67
C TRP A 174 -1.09 19.03 -1.25
N GLU A 175 -0.95 18.64 0.01
CA GLU A 175 0.33 18.26 0.57
C GLU A 175 0.23 16.87 1.18
N LEU A 176 1.18 16.00 0.84
CA LEU A 176 1.27 14.68 1.45
C LEU A 176 1.93 14.83 2.82
N VAL A 177 1.23 14.46 3.88
CA VAL A 177 1.68 14.65 5.26
C VAL A 177 1.50 13.38 6.10
N LEU A 178 2.29 13.29 7.18
CA LEU A 178 2.23 12.25 8.19
C LEU A 178 1.75 12.86 9.52
N PRO A 179 0.43 12.97 9.76
CA PRO A 179 -0.08 13.58 10.97
C PRO A 179 0.26 12.71 12.19
N LYS A 180 0.58 13.37 13.31
CA LYS A 180 0.84 12.69 14.59
C LYS A 180 -0.37 11.93 15.14
N SER A 181 -1.59 12.37 14.79
CA SER A 181 -2.81 11.68 15.22
C SER A 181 -2.97 10.36 14.48
N LYS A 182 -3.08 9.26 15.23
CA LYS A 182 -3.32 7.92 14.72
C LYS A 182 -4.81 7.58 14.53
N THR A 183 -5.71 8.53 14.81
CA THR A 183 -7.18 8.33 14.74
C THR A 183 -7.80 9.31 13.75
N PRO A 184 -7.92 8.93 12.47
CA PRO A 184 -8.18 9.88 11.39
C PRO A 184 -9.59 10.47 11.46
N TRP A 185 -10.56 9.66 11.86
CA TRP A 185 -11.94 10.09 12.09
C TRP A 185 -12.10 11.04 13.27
N ARG A 186 -11.11 11.15 14.17
CA ARG A 186 -11.08 12.13 15.27
C ARG A 186 -10.21 13.33 14.99
N MET A 187 -9.54 13.40 13.83
CA MET A 187 -8.69 14.55 13.52
C MET A 187 -9.57 15.78 13.38
N PRO A 188 -9.44 16.76 14.28
CA PRO A 188 -10.22 17.98 14.17
C PRO A 188 -9.80 18.69 12.88
N ALA A 189 -10.75 19.34 12.24
CA ALA A 189 -10.43 20.32 11.21
C ALA A 189 -9.78 21.51 11.94
N TYR A 190 -8.45 21.57 11.96
CA TYR A 190 -7.76 22.68 12.60
C TYR A 190 -7.98 23.93 11.76
N GLY A 191 -8.57 24.97 12.36
CA GLY A 191 -8.69 26.27 11.74
C GLY A 191 -7.32 26.87 11.45
N ARG A 192 -7.04 27.24 10.20
CA ARG A 192 -5.93 28.15 9.88
C ARG A 192 -6.31 29.58 10.29
N ASP A 193 -7.60 29.89 10.19
CA ASP A 193 -8.27 31.11 10.62
C ASP A 193 -9.77 30.81 10.88
N PHE A 194 -10.59 31.84 11.12
CA PHE A 194 -12.04 31.71 11.36
C PHE A 194 -12.83 31.14 10.16
N MET A 195 -12.25 31.13 8.96
CA MET A 195 -12.94 30.82 7.70
C MET A 195 -12.49 29.50 7.08
N SER A 196 -11.29 29.04 7.44
CA SER A 196 -10.62 27.95 6.74
C SER A 196 -10.04 26.93 7.71
N ALA A 197 -10.14 25.66 7.34
CA ALA A 197 -9.60 24.56 8.12
C ALA A 197 -8.79 23.59 7.26
N TYR A 198 -7.87 22.87 7.90
CA TYR A 198 -7.21 21.73 7.29
C TYR A 198 -8.14 20.52 7.30
N SER A 199 -8.31 19.92 6.12
CA SER A 199 -8.98 18.64 5.94
C SER A 199 -7.95 17.62 5.47
N TYR A 200 -7.88 16.49 6.17
CA TYR A 200 -6.98 15.39 5.90
C TYR A 200 -7.73 14.26 5.21
N HIS A 201 -7.17 13.66 4.16
CA HIS A 201 -7.78 12.57 3.41
C HIS A 201 -6.79 11.41 3.32
N PRO A 202 -7.16 10.17 3.69
CA PRO A 202 -6.24 9.05 3.60
C PRO A 202 -5.63 8.94 2.19
N SER A 203 -4.31 8.88 2.15
CA SER A 203 -3.54 8.75 0.92
C SER A 203 -3.15 7.30 0.73
N LEU A 204 -4.16 6.49 0.40
CA LEU A 204 -4.07 5.05 0.18
C LEU A 204 -4.62 4.68 -1.19
N ALA A 205 -4.01 3.70 -1.83
CA ALA A 205 -4.58 3.08 -3.01
C ALA A 205 -5.93 2.43 -2.65
N LEU A 206 -6.92 2.52 -3.54
CA LEU A 206 -8.12 1.70 -3.39
C LEU A 206 -7.77 0.25 -3.75
N PRO A 207 -8.32 -0.78 -3.11
CA PRO A 207 -8.06 -2.17 -3.53
C PRO A 207 -8.87 -2.52 -4.80
N ILE A 208 -8.53 -1.88 -5.92
CA ILE A 208 -9.12 -2.07 -7.26
C ILE A 208 -8.03 -2.46 -8.27
N THR A 209 -8.42 -3.11 -9.36
CA THR A 209 -7.54 -3.56 -10.45
C THR A 209 -7.66 -2.66 -11.68
N GLY A 210 -6.68 -2.74 -12.58
CA GLY A 210 -6.79 -2.19 -13.95
C GLY A 210 -6.50 -0.70 -14.14
N LYS A 211 -6.07 0.04 -13.11
CA LYS A 211 -5.60 1.43 -13.24
C LYS A 211 -4.27 1.64 -12.53
N ASN A 212 -3.51 2.67 -12.97
CA ASN A 212 -2.39 3.23 -12.22
C ASN A 212 -2.91 3.77 -10.88
N ASN A 213 -2.80 2.92 -9.87
CA ASN A 213 -3.40 3.11 -8.56
C ASN A 213 -2.31 3.25 -7.48
N TYR A 214 -1.09 3.59 -7.89
CA TYR A 214 -0.04 3.95 -6.95
C TYR A 214 -0.28 5.37 -6.43
N VAL A 215 0.09 5.58 -5.18
CA VAL A 215 -0.12 6.82 -4.44
C VAL A 215 1.21 7.40 -3.95
N CYS A 216 2.31 6.66 -4.10
CA CYS A 216 3.64 7.17 -3.78
C CYS A 216 4.03 8.39 -4.61
N PRO A 217 4.82 9.31 -4.04
CA PRO A 217 5.37 10.44 -4.78
C PRO A 217 6.15 9.99 -6.03
N GLU A 218 6.09 10.78 -7.10
CA GLU A 218 6.79 10.49 -8.35
C GLU A 218 8.30 10.35 -8.15
N GLN A 219 8.90 11.15 -7.26
CA GLN A 219 10.31 11.01 -6.91
C GLN A 219 10.68 9.62 -6.35
N HIS A 220 9.77 8.91 -5.69
CA HIS A 220 10.03 7.55 -5.19
C HIS A 220 10.06 6.55 -6.34
N ILE A 221 9.23 6.75 -7.36
CA ILE A 221 9.23 5.94 -8.59
C ILE A 221 10.49 6.20 -9.42
N LEU A 222 10.89 7.47 -9.56
CA LEU A 222 12.15 7.83 -10.24
C LEU A 222 13.36 7.22 -9.53
N TYR A 223 13.35 7.25 -8.19
CA TYR A 223 14.36 6.59 -7.37
C TYR A 223 14.37 5.08 -7.59
N LEU A 224 13.20 4.43 -7.63
CA LEU A 224 13.09 3.00 -7.95
C LEU A 224 13.67 2.67 -9.32
N LYS A 225 13.31 3.44 -10.35
CA LYS A 225 13.83 3.28 -11.72
C LYS A 225 15.36 3.31 -11.75
N GLN A 226 15.94 4.32 -11.09
CA GLN A 226 17.39 4.46 -11.01
C GLN A 226 18.03 3.22 -10.35
N LEU A 227 17.47 2.72 -9.26
CA LEU A 227 17.99 1.54 -8.56
C LEU A 227 17.81 0.27 -9.39
N LEU A 228 16.65 0.09 -10.03
CA LEU A 228 16.36 -1.02 -10.93
C LEU A 228 17.40 -1.14 -12.03
N GLY A 229 18.01 -0.04 -12.49
CA GLY A 229 19.11 -0.05 -13.46
C GLY A 229 20.45 -0.63 -12.95
N SER A 230 20.63 -0.77 -11.63
CA SER A 230 21.90 -1.21 -11.01
C SER A 230 21.81 -2.51 -10.20
N ILE A 231 20.60 -2.98 -9.87
CA ILE A 231 20.43 -4.22 -9.10
C ILE A 231 20.89 -5.46 -9.88
N ASP A 232 21.37 -6.45 -9.14
CA ASP A 232 21.75 -7.79 -9.62
C ASP A 232 20.78 -8.88 -9.15
N ARG A 233 20.03 -8.62 -8.08
CA ARG A 233 19.12 -9.55 -7.42
C ARG A 233 17.79 -8.91 -7.04
N ILE A 234 16.72 -9.70 -7.12
CA ILE A 234 15.38 -9.34 -6.65
C ILE A 234 14.82 -10.48 -5.83
N ILE A 235 14.24 -10.15 -4.68
CA ILE A 235 13.44 -11.09 -3.88
C ILE A 235 11.99 -10.61 -3.91
N ILE A 236 11.09 -11.45 -4.40
CA ILE A 236 9.66 -11.19 -4.47
C ILE A 236 8.95 -12.04 -3.41
N ILE A 237 8.38 -11.40 -2.39
CA ILE A 237 7.75 -12.07 -1.25
C ILE A 237 6.24 -11.82 -1.27
N GLY A 238 5.45 -12.88 -1.44
CA GLY A 238 3.99 -12.83 -1.29
C GLY A 238 3.24 -11.98 -2.33
N TRP A 239 3.91 -11.48 -3.36
CA TRP A 239 3.31 -10.66 -4.40
C TRP A 239 2.76 -11.51 -5.55
N LYS A 240 1.50 -11.27 -5.95
CA LYS A 240 0.80 -12.02 -7.00
C LYS A 240 0.91 -11.39 -8.40
N LEU A 241 1.81 -10.41 -8.61
CA LEU A 241 1.87 -9.59 -9.84
C LEU A 241 0.54 -8.91 -10.23
N GLY A 242 -0.34 -8.68 -9.25
CA GLY A 242 -1.64 -8.05 -9.48
C GLY A 242 -1.58 -6.54 -9.71
N ASP A 243 -0.40 -5.92 -9.57
CA ASP A 243 -0.17 -4.51 -9.86
C ASP A 243 0.48 -4.36 -11.24
N PRO A 244 -0.27 -3.95 -12.28
CA PRO A 244 0.27 -3.85 -13.64
C PRO A 244 1.39 -2.82 -13.74
N PHE A 245 1.29 -1.71 -13.00
CA PHE A 245 2.29 -0.64 -13.07
C PHE A 245 3.67 -1.13 -12.61
N LEU A 246 3.77 -1.77 -11.43
CA LEU A 246 5.07 -2.26 -10.99
C LEU A 246 5.56 -3.43 -11.86
N LYS A 247 4.64 -4.29 -12.31
CA LYS A 247 4.99 -5.39 -13.21
C LYS A 247 5.62 -4.86 -14.50
N ASP A 248 4.97 -3.90 -15.14
CA ASP A 248 5.42 -3.34 -16.40
C ASP A 248 6.73 -2.57 -16.19
N LEU A 249 6.87 -1.86 -15.06
CA LEU A 249 8.12 -1.19 -14.68
C LEU A 249 9.29 -2.16 -14.53
N ILE A 250 9.09 -3.27 -13.82
CA ILE A 250 10.13 -4.31 -13.64
C ILE A 250 10.49 -4.93 -14.99
N VAL A 251 9.49 -5.23 -15.83
CA VAL A 251 9.73 -5.80 -17.16
C VAL A 251 10.52 -4.82 -18.04
N GLU A 252 10.14 -3.55 -18.05
CA GLU A 252 10.80 -2.50 -18.83
C GLU A 252 12.27 -2.31 -18.41
N GLU A 253 12.52 -2.11 -17.12
CA GLU A 253 13.86 -1.75 -16.61
C GLU A 253 14.83 -2.93 -16.56
N LEU A 254 14.33 -4.17 -16.49
CA LEU A 254 15.17 -5.37 -16.41
C LEU A 254 15.31 -6.11 -17.74
N ASN A 255 14.57 -5.71 -18.77
CA ASN A 255 14.66 -6.34 -20.08
C ASN A 255 16.12 -6.36 -20.55
N LYS A 256 16.65 -7.54 -20.88
CA LYS A 256 18.03 -7.79 -21.32
C LYS A 256 19.12 -7.67 -20.23
N ARG A 257 18.76 -7.52 -18.96
CA ARG A 257 19.72 -7.56 -17.85
C ARG A 257 19.77 -8.96 -17.24
N ASN A 258 20.96 -9.40 -16.86
CA ASN A 258 21.13 -10.66 -16.13
C ASN A 258 20.89 -10.39 -14.65
N VAL A 259 19.63 -10.51 -14.22
CA VAL A 259 19.22 -10.29 -12.82
C VAL A 259 18.65 -11.58 -12.27
N SER A 260 19.19 -12.03 -11.14
CA SER A 260 18.70 -13.21 -10.44
C SER A 260 17.43 -12.86 -9.65
N ILE A 261 16.33 -13.58 -9.90
CA ILE A 261 15.05 -13.29 -9.24
C ILE A 261 14.64 -14.49 -8.39
N ALA A 262 14.46 -14.27 -7.09
CA ALA A 262 13.91 -15.22 -6.14
C ALA A 262 12.42 -14.94 -5.93
N PHE A 263 11.58 -15.95 -6.14
CA PHE A 263 10.17 -15.90 -5.78
C PHE A 263 9.92 -16.68 -4.48
N VAL A 264 9.21 -16.05 -3.54
CA VAL A 264 8.85 -16.59 -2.22
C VAL A 264 7.35 -16.47 -2.05
N GLY A 265 6.63 -17.59 -2.17
CA GLY A 265 5.17 -17.58 -2.10
C GLY A 265 4.57 -18.94 -2.42
N HIS A 266 3.32 -19.16 -2.03
CA HIS A 266 2.67 -20.47 -2.12
C HIS A 266 2.71 -21.08 -3.53
N SER A 267 2.66 -22.42 -3.65
CA SER A 267 2.70 -23.23 -4.88
C SER A 267 1.99 -22.69 -6.15
N LYS A 268 0.97 -21.84 -6.02
CA LYS A 268 0.36 -21.11 -7.15
C LYS A 268 1.28 -20.05 -7.78
N ALA A 269 2.45 -19.78 -7.19
CA ALA A 269 3.45 -18.85 -7.68
C ALA A 269 4.16 -19.35 -8.96
N GLN A 270 4.10 -20.64 -9.29
CA GLN A 270 4.76 -21.16 -10.49
C GLN A 270 4.26 -20.50 -11.78
N ASN A 271 2.94 -20.25 -11.90
CA ASN A 271 2.38 -19.58 -13.06
C ASN A 271 2.91 -18.15 -13.21
N ILE A 272 3.17 -17.49 -12.08
CA ILE A 272 3.69 -16.13 -12.01
C ILE A 272 5.16 -16.10 -12.41
N VAL A 273 5.94 -17.06 -11.93
CA VAL A 273 7.33 -17.27 -12.34
C VAL A 273 7.42 -17.47 -13.84
N ASN A 274 6.57 -18.33 -14.41
CA ASN A 274 6.54 -18.58 -15.85
C ASN A 274 6.17 -17.31 -16.64
N GLU A 275 5.19 -16.52 -16.20
CA GLU A 275 4.81 -15.26 -16.85
C GLU A 275 5.99 -14.26 -16.90
N LEU A 276 6.75 -14.15 -15.80
CA LEU A 276 7.92 -13.25 -15.77
C LEU A 276 9.09 -13.79 -16.58
N ASP A 277 9.32 -15.11 -16.54
CA ASP A 277 10.43 -15.76 -17.23
C ASP A 277 10.31 -15.56 -18.75
N GLU A 278 9.09 -15.75 -19.28
CA GLU A 278 8.77 -15.49 -20.69
C GLU A 278 9.07 -14.04 -21.11
N LYS A 279 8.86 -13.08 -20.21
CA LYS A 279 9.02 -11.63 -20.49
C LYS A 279 10.45 -11.15 -20.31
N LEU A 280 11.13 -11.59 -19.25
CA LEU A 280 12.43 -11.09 -18.83
C LEU A 280 13.59 -11.86 -19.45
N LYS A 281 13.39 -13.14 -19.82
CA LYS A 281 14.44 -14.05 -20.30
C LYS A 281 15.66 -14.06 -19.37
N THR A 282 15.41 -14.09 -18.06
CA THR A 282 16.43 -14.01 -17.00
C THR A 282 16.35 -15.24 -16.08
N ASN A 283 17.32 -15.41 -15.19
CA ASN A 283 17.33 -16.51 -14.22
C ASN A 283 16.31 -16.27 -13.09
N ILE A 284 15.08 -16.77 -13.26
CA ILE A 284 14.03 -16.72 -12.22
C ILE A 284 13.94 -18.08 -11.52
N LYS A 285 14.06 -18.08 -10.20
CA LYS A 285 13.95 -19.27 -9.36
C LYS A 285 12.81 -19.10 -8.36
N LEU A 286 11.89 -20.07 -8.34
CA LEU A 286 11.01 -20.25 -7.19
C LEU A 286 11.84 -20.87 -6.08
N ILE A 287 12.16 -20.09 -5.04
CA ILE A 287 13.01 -20.56 -3.94
C ILE A 287 12.18 -21.28 -2.89
N ASP A 288 10.97 -20.80 -2.64
CA ASP A 288 10.18 -21.30 -1.52
C ASP A 288 8.67 -21.22 -1.75
N ASP A 289 8.00 -22.37 -1.63
CA ASP A 289 6.55 -22.50 -1.76
C ASP A 289 5.79 -22.56 -0.42
N LYS A 290 6.51 -22.50 0.71
CA LYS A 290 6.01 -22.48 2.09
C LYS A 290 5.99 -21.07 2.68
N GLY A 291 6.55 -20.09 1.97
CA GLY A 291 6.41 -18.67 2.23
C GLY A 291 7.55 -18.06 3.03
N PHE A 292 7.34 -16.84 3.51
CA PHE A 292 8.43 -15.97 4.00
C PHE A 292 9.21 -16.56 5.18
N SER A 293 8.53 -17.22 6.12
CA SER A 293 9.20 -17.83 7.27
C SER A 293 10.15 -18.96 6.87
N ASN A 294 9.74 -19.81 5.91
CA ASN A 294 10.55 -20.94 5.47
C ASN A 294 11.77 -20.46 4.68
N PHE A 295 11.59 -19.45 3.83
CA PHE A 295 12.67 -18.80 3.08
C PHE A 295 13.78 -18.27 3.99
N LEU A 296 13.42 -17.65 5.12
CA LEU A 296 14.41 -17.12 6.07
C LEU A 296 15.14 -18.20 6.87
N SER A 297 14.62 -19.44 6.87
CA SER A 297 15.21 -20.57 7.57
C SER A 297 15.87 -21.59 6.64
N SER A 298 15.83 -21.37 5.31
CA SER A 298 16.35 -22.32 4.33
C SER A 298 17.76 -21.95 3.88
N ASP A 299 18.58 -22.97 3.63
CA ASP A 299 19.92 -22.81 3.07
C ASP A 299 19.86 -22.10 1.70
N GLU A 300 18.81 -22.32 0.91
CA GLU A 300 18.62 -21.66 -0.38
C GLU A 300 18.34 -20.16 -0.24
N GLY A 301 17.51 -19.76 0.73
CA GLY A 301 17.26 -18.35 1.00
C GLY A 301 18.48 -17.64 1.56
N GLU A 302 19.21 -18.34 2.42
CA GLU A 302 20.52 -17.91 2.93
C GLU A 302 21.53 -17.69 1.80
N ARG A 303 21.74 -18.68 0.94
CA ARG A 303 22.62 -18.58 -0.24
C ARG A 303 22.22 -17.47 -1.17
N PHE A 304 20.92 -17.30 -1.47
CA PHE A 304 20.48 -16.23 -2.37
C PHE A 304 20.82 -14.84 -1.82
N ILE A 305 20.76 -14.65 -0.50
CA ILE A 305 21.12 -13.38 0.15
C ILE A 305 22.64 -13.22 0.24
N TYR A 306 23.40 -14.25 0.60
CA TYR A 306 24.86 -14.12 0.80
C TYR A 306 25.71 -14.27 -0.45
N ASP A 307 25.27 -14.99 -1.48
CA ASP A 307 26.09 -15.23 -2.66
C ASP A 307 26.38 -13.92 -3.39
N GLU A 308 27.66 -13.55 -3.45
CA GLU A 308 28.12 -12.36 -4.17
C GLU A 308 28.00 -12.52 -5.69
N LYS A 309 27.86 -13.76 -6.20
CA LYS A 309 27.81 -14.08 -7.65
C LYS A 309 27.01 -15.36 -7.92
N VAL A 310 25.77 -15.20 -8.40
CA VAL A 310 25.05 -16.18 -9.25
C VAL A 310 25.00 -15.64 -10.66
#